data_AF-A0A3D2IBM8-F1
#
_entry.id   AF-A0A3D2IBM8-F1
#
_cell.length_a   1.000
_cell.length_b   1.000
_cell.length_c   1.000
_cell.angle_alpha   90.00
_cell.angle_beta   90.00
_cell.angle_gamma   90.00
#
_symmetry.space_group_name_H-M   'P 1'
#
loop_
_entity.id
_entity.type
_entity.pdbx_description
1 polymer ?
#
loop_
_entity_poly.entity_id
_entity_poly.type
_entity_poly.pdbx_seq_one_letter_code
_entity_poly.pdbx_strand_id
1 'polypeptide(L)'
;MFTPQEVSEKVFPKASFGSGGYSMASVDEFLDALTEDYTALFKENVTLKAKLKVLAEKVEEYRSTEEAMRQALLTAQKMAAKLVQDAQVEKEQILSDARAEAQQEIHRLDDERQAAERKLQYAQEKTAEFIRRSEELCKAHSAFLLSLPELDFAPEKPAAPAAAPKDDVVSSIEQDILSHYTEAEAEKPAPAVTDEPTIKMPPIDGSAIPSDFRLSLDELKFGRNYDGDK
;
A
#
# COMPACT_ATOMS: atom_id res chain seq x y z
N MET A 1 44.33 63.61 14.50
CA MET A 1 44.19 63.62 15.97
C MET A 1 45.53 63.16 16.51
N PHE A 2 46.11 63.85 17.49
CA PHE A 2 47.40 63.45 18.03
C PHE A 2 47.28 62.10 18.75
N THR A 3 48.31 61.27 18.75
CA THR A 3 48.38 60.11 19.65
C THR A 3 48.88 60.56 21.03
N PRO A 4 48.62 59.82 22.11
CA PRO A 4 49.19 60.17 23.41
C PRO A 4 50.72 60.30 23.40
N GLN A 5 51.40 59.51 22.57
CA GLN A 5 52.84 59.60 22.37
C GLN A 5 53.25 60.91 21.67
N GLU A 6 52.51 61.34 20.65
CA GLU A 6 52.77 62.62 19.97
C GLU A 6 52.51 63.84 20.87
N VAL A 7 51.63 63.72 21.87
CA VAL A 7 51.41 64.75 22.90
C VAL A 7 52.58 64.78 23.89
N SER A 8 53.06 63.62 24.34
CA SER A 8 54.21 63.55 25.27
C SER A 8 55.54 64.01 24.66
N GLU A 9 55.73 63.80 23.35
CA GLU A 9 56.96 64.18 22.65
C GLU A 9 56.94 65.65 22.17
N LYS A 10 55.88 66.40 22.48
CA LYS A 10 55.68 67.74 21.95
C LYS A 10 56.56 68.77 22.68
N VAL A 11 57.57 69.28 21.97
CA VAL A 11 58.43 70.37 22.48
C VAL A 11 57.94 71.74 21.98
N PHE A 12 57.90 72.71 22.89
CA PHE A 12 57.56 74.11 22.58
C PHE A 12 58.82 74.99 22.50
N PRO A 13 58.89 75.94 21.54
CA PRO A 13 60.02 76.87 21.44
C PRO A 13 60.05 77.83 22.65
N LYS A 14 61.25 78.19 23.12
CA LYS A 14 61.43 79.16 24.22
C LYS A 14 60.91 80.54 23.84
N ALA A 15 60.20 81.20 24.76
CA ALA A 15 59.75 82.57 24.57
C ALA A 15 60.96 83.52 24.38
N SER A 16 60.84 84.47 23.46
CA SER A 16 61.90 85.47 23.21
C SER A 16 62.04 86.45 24.38
N PHE A 17 63.27 86.89 24.64
CA PHE A 17 63.61 87.78 25.75
C PHE A 17 62.75 89.06 25.74
N GLY A 18 61.85 89.20 26.71
CA GLY A 18 60.97 90.37 26.87
C GLY A 18 59.46 90.10 26.77
N SER A 19 59.02 88.93 26.27
CA SER A 19 57.60 88.52 26.30
C SER A 19 57.37 87.54 27.46
N GLY A 20 56.46 87.85 28.38
CA GLY A 20 56.09 86.94 29.47
C GLY A 20 55.56 85.61 28.94
N GLY A 21 56.38 84.56 28.98
CA GLY A 21 56.03 83.20 28.57
C GLY A 21 55.47 82.36 29.72
N TYR A 22 54.83 81.24 29.39
CA TYR A 22 54.41 80.26 30.38
C TYR A 22 55.63 79.58 31.05
N SER A 23 55.48 79.23 32.32
CA SER A 23 56.49 78.46 33.05
C SER A 23 56.59 77.05 32.46
N MET A 24 57.80 76.65 32.03
CA MET A 24 58.03 75.31 31.45
C MET A 24 57.61 74.20 32.43
N ALA A 25 57.93 74.33 33.71
CA ALA A 25 57.54 73.34 34.72
C ALA A 25 56.03 73.17 34.86
N SER A 26 55.26 74.26 34.79
CA SER A 26 53.79 74.21 34.89
C SER A 26 53.14 73.67 33.62
N VAL A 27 53.76 73.90 32.45
CA VAL A 27 53.30 73.32 31.18
C VAL A 27 53.59 71.82 31.17
N ASP A 28 54.76 71.39 31.62
CA ASP A 28 55.14 69.98 31.67
C ASP A 28 54.23 69.18 32.62
N GLU A 29 53.96 69.69 33.83
CA GLU A 29 53.02 69.04 34.78
C GLU A 29 51.61 68.90 34.20
N PHE A 30 51.13 69.89 33.44
CA PHE A 30 49.85 69.78 32.74
C PHE A 30 49.89 68.77 31.60
N LEU A 31 50.98 68.72 30.81
CA LEU A 31 51.14 67.77 29.71
C LEU A 31 51.26 66.33 30.21
N ASP A 32 51.88 66.10 31.37
CA ASP A 32 51.95 64.78 31.99
C ASP A 32 50.56 64.28 32.36
N ALA A 33 49.78 65.07 33.10
CA ALA A 33 48.39 64.74 33.46
C ALA A 33 47.50 64.58 32.21
N LEU A 34 47.64 65.47 31.22
CA LEU A 34 46.92 65.38 29.95
C LEU A 34 47.28 64.11 29.17
N THR A 35 48.57 63.75 29.15
CA THR A 35 49.05 62.54 28.48
C THR A 35 48.50 61.29 29.16
N GLU A 36 48.44 61.26 30.49
CA GLU A 36 47.86 60.16 31.25
C GLU A 36 46.36 59.98 30.94
N ASP A 37 45.56 61.03 31.08
CA ASP A 37 44.12 61.02 30.80
C ASP A 37 43.84 60.67 29.34
N TYR A 38 44.62 61.23 28.41
CA TYR A 38 44.46 60.97 26.98
C TYR A 38 44.86 59.54 26.62
N THR A 39 45.88 58.98 27.28
CA THR A 39 46.23 57.56 27.13
C THR A 39 45.12 56.65 27.65
N ALA A 40 44.51 56.97 28.79
CA ALA A 40 43.39 56.22 29.35
C ALA A 40 42.19 56.23 28.39
N LEU A 41 41.79 57.42 27.93
CA LEU A 41 40.72 57.59 26.93
C LEU A 41 41.00 56.85 25.63
N PHE A 42 42.25 56.88 25.14
CA PHE A 42 42.62 56.19 23.92
C PHE A 42 42.51 54.66 24.08
N LYS A 43 42.99 54.09 25.19
CA LYS A 43 42.87 52.66 25.51
C LYS A 43 41.41 52.22 25.67
N GLU A 44 40.59 53.05 26.32
CA GLU A 44 39.16 52.79 26.44
C GLU A 44 38.47 52.83 25.07
N ASN A 45 38.80 53.82 24.23
CA ASN A 45 38.24 53.93 22.89
C ASN A 45 38.55 52.70 22.02
N VAL A 46 39.79 52.20 22.08
CA VAL A 46 40.19 50.97 21.39
C VAL A 46 39.41 49.78 21.91
N THR A 47 39.26 49.66 23.23
CA THR A 47 38.51 48.58 23.87
C THR A 47 37.02 48.62 23.51
N LEU A 48 36.40 49.79 23.53
CA LEU A 48 35.00 50.00 23.15
C LEU A 48 34.77 49.69 21.67
N LYS A 49 35.68 50.12 20.78
CA LYS A 49 35.61 49.76 19.35
C LYS A 49 35.71 48.26 19.14
N ALA A 50 36.59 47.58 19.87
CA ALA A 50 36.68 46.11 19.81
C ALA A 50 35.38 45.44 20.29
N LYS A 51 34.81 45.90 21.41
CA LYS A 51 33.51 45.40 21.91
C LYS A 51 32.38 45.64 20.91
N LEU A 52 32.30 46.82 20.30
CA LEU A 52 31.31 47.14 19.28
C LEU A 52 31.43 46.23 18.06
N LYS A 53 32.65 45.95 17.62
CA LYS A 53 32.89 45.03 16.51
C LYS A 53 32.37 43.63 16.82
N VAL A 54 32.75 43.07 17.98
CA VAL A 54 32.27 41.74 18.41
C VAL A 54 30.74 41.71 18.54
N LEU A 55 30.15 42.77 19.08
CA LEU A 55 28.70 42.84 19.24
C LEU A 55 27.98 42.92 17.89
N ALA A 56 28.52 43.69 16.94
CA ALA A 56 28.00 43.77 15.58
C ALA A 56 28.08 42.42 14.85
N GLU A 57 29.22 41.72 14.95
CA GLU A 57 29.40 40.37 14.39
C GLU A 57 28.38 39.39 14.98
N LYS A 58 28.16 39.44 16.29
CA LYS A 58 27.20 38.56 16.97
C LYS A 58 25.74 38.85 16.60
N VAL A 59 25.39 40.12 16.40
CA VAL A 59 24.06 40.51 15.90
C VAL A 59 23.84 39.96 14.49
N GLU A 60 24.86 40.01 13.64
CA GLU A 60 24.75 39.49 12.27
C GLU A 60 24.64 37.96 12.24
N GLU A 61 25.38 37.26 13.12
CA GLU A 61 25.26 35.81 13.32
C GLU A 61 23.84 35.42 13.76
N TYR A 62 23.26 36.15 14.72
CA TYR A 62 21.88 35.92 15.16
C TYR A 62 20.88 36.15 14.04
N ARG A 63 21.03 37.21 13.25
CA ARG A 63 20.16 37.47 12.09
C ARG A 63 20.24 36.36 11.05
N SER A 64 21.45 35.90 10.74
CA SER A 64 21.66 34.78 9.81
C SER A 64 21.00 33.49 10.31
N THR A 65 21.15 33.20 11.60
CA THR A 65 20.53 32.03 12.24
C THR A 65 19.00 32.13 12.24
N GLU A 66 18.46 33.31 12.56
CA GLU A 66 17.01 33.56 12.53
C GLU A 66 16.44 33.34 11.13
N GLU A 67 17.09 33.85 10.08
CA GLU A 67 16.65 33.65 8.70
C GLU A 67 16.72 32.17 8.29
N ALA A 68 17.79 31.45 8.68
CA ALA A 68 17.89 30.02 8.43
C ALA A 68 16.77 29.23 9.14
N MET A 69 16.46 29.57 10.39
CA MET A 69 15.33 28.98 11.13
C MET A 69 13.99 29.31 10.47
N ARG A 70 13.79 30.55 10.04
CA ARG A 70 12.58 30.98 9.34
C ARG A 70 12.40 30.22 8.03
N GLN A 71 13.47 30.03 7.26
CA GLN A 71 13.44 29.28 6.02
C GLN A 71 13.19 27.78 6.27
N ALA A 72 13.78 27.20 7.31
CA ALA A 72 13.50 25.83 7.72
C ALA A 72 12.03 25.64 8.11
N LEU A 73 11.46 26.56 8.91
CA LEU A 73 10.05 26.53 9.30
C LEU A 73 9.11 26.64 8.08
N LEU A 74 9.40 27.56 7.15
CA LEU A 74 8.61 27.70 5.92
C LEU A 74 8.69 26.44 5.05
N THR A 75 9.87 25.81 4.98
CA THR A 75 10.05 24.55 4.23
C THR A 75 9.27 23.42 4.90
N ALA A 76 9.35 23.29 6.22
CA ALA A 76 8.58 22.31 6.98
C ALA A 76 7.06 22.52 6.81
N GLN A 77 6.59 23.77 6.85
CA GLN A 77 5.17 24.08 6.62
C GLN A 77 4.72 23.67 5.21
N LYS A 78 5.53 23.97 4.18
CA LYS A 78 5.24 23.54 2.80
C LYS A 78 5.22 22.03 2.66
N MET A 79 6.18 21.33 3.28
CA MET A 79 6.23 19.86 3.28
C MET A 79 5.02 19.25 3.99
N ALA A 80 4.62 19.79 5.14
CA ALA A 80 3.43 19.34 5.86
C ALA A 80 2.16 19.56 5.02
N ALA A 81 2.00 20.73 4.40
CA ALA A 81 0.87 21.00 3.52
C ALA A 81 0.85 20.05 2.32
N LYS A 82 2.01 19.78 1.71
CA LYS A 82 2.14 18.82 0.61
C LYS A 82 1.78 17.41 1.06
N LEU A 83 2.27 16.95 2.20
CA LEU A 83 1.95 15.61 2.73
C LEU A 83 0.44 15.44 2.94
N VAL A 84 -0.23 16.45 3.50
CA VAL A 84 -1.69 16.42 3.69
C VAL A 84 -2.42 16.38 2.34
N GLN A 85 -1.96 17.16 1.36
CA GLN A 85 -2.53 17.15 0.02
C GLN A 85 -2.34 15.79 -0.67
N ASP A 86 -1.13 15.23 -0.63
CA ASP A 86 -0.79 13.95 -1.23
C ASP A 86 -1.63 12.83 -0.58
N ALA A 87 -1.74 12.80 0.75
CA ALA A 87 -2.59 11.84 1.47
C ALA A 87 -4.08 11.98 1.13
N GLN A 88 -4.57 13.20 0.91
CA GLN A 88 -5.96 13.43 0.50
C GLN A 88 -6.23 12.96 -0.93
N VAL A 89 -5.26 13.15 -1.84
CA VAL A 89 -5.34 12.65 -3.22
C VAL A 89 -5.31 11.13 -3.23
N GLU A 90 -4.37 10.51 -2.51
CA GLU A 90 -4.26 9.06 -2.40
C GLU A 90 -5.52 8.44 -1.81
N LYS A 91 -6.08 9.06 -0.75
CA LYS A 91 -7.37 8.64 -0.18
C LYS A 91 -8.49 8.67 -1.22
N GLU A 92 -8.62 9.76 -1.97
CA GLU A 92 -9.69 9.87 -2.97
C GLU A 92 -9.50 8.84 -4.10
N GLN A 93 -8.25 8.59 -4.50
CA GLN A 93 -7.93 7.55 -5.46
C GLN A 93 -8.32 6.17 -4.94
N ILE A 94 -7.92 5.80 -3.72
CA ILE A 94 -8.32 4.52 -3.10
C ILE A 94 -9.84 4.38 -3.03
N LEU A 95 -10.55 5.44 -2.63
CA LEU A 95 -12.01 5.42 -2.57
C LEU A 95 -12.64 5.28 -3.96
N SER A 96 -12.07 5.94 -4.98
CA SER A 96 -12.52 5.83 -6.37
C SER A 96 -12.30 4.41 -6.90
N ASP A 97 -11.11 3.86 -6.70
CA ASP A 97 -10.73 2.52 -7.16
C ASP A 97 -11.59 1.45 -6.47
N ALA A 98 -11.75 1.53 -5.14
CA ALA A 98 -12.61 0.62 -4.38
C ALA A 98 -14.08 0.71 -4.82
N ARG A 99 -14.58 1.91 -5.16
CA ARG A 99 -15.94 2.06 -5.70
C ARG A 99 -16.06 1.44 -7.09
N ALA A 100 -15.07 1.63 -7.95
CA ALA A 100 -15.05 1.07 -9.30
C ALA A 100 -15.00 -0.47 -9.25
N GLU A 101 -14.13 -1.04 -8.42
CA GLU A 101 -14.03 -2.48 -8.19
C GLU A 101 -15.33 -3.05 -7.63
N ALA A 102 -15.92 -2.39 -6.62
CA ALA A 102 -17.20 -2.82 -6.06
C ALA A 102 -18.33 -2.79 -7.09
N GLN A 103 -18.37 -1.76 -7.95
CA GLN A 103 -19.35 -1.69 -9.04
C GLN A 103 -19.14 -2.81 -10.07
N GLN A 104 -17.89 -3.09 -10.45
CA GLN A 104 -17.57 -4.19 -11.36
C GLN A 104 -17.98 -5.55 -10.77
N GLU A 105 -17.72 -5.77 -9.49
CA GLU A 105 -18.10 -7.01 -8.80
C GLU A 105 -19.63 -7.16 -8.72
N ILE A 106 -20.37 -6.08 -8.41
CA ILE A 106 -21.84 -6.08 -8.42
C ILE A 106 -22.35 -6.45 -9.81
N HIS A 107 -21.81 -5.85 -10.87
CA HIS A 107 -22.21 -6.17 -12.24
C HIS A 107 -21.95 -7.64 -12.58
N ARG A 108 -20.78 -8.18 -12.21
CA ARG A 108 -20.45 -9.59 -12.43
C ARG A 108 -21.46 -10.51 -11.71
N LEU A 109 -21.75 -10.22 -10.44
CA LEU A 109 -22.68 -11.01 -9.64
C LEU A 109 -24.12 -10.92 -10.17
N ASP A 110 -24.55 -9.75 -10.64
CA ASP A 110 -25.87 -9.59 -11.25
C ASP A 110 -25.99 -10.38 -12.56
N ASP A 111 -24.95 -10.38 -13.41
CA ASP A 111 -24.91 -11.17 -14.63
C ASP A 111 -24.94 -12.68 -14.34
N GLU A 112 -24.15 -13.13 -13.35
CA GLU A 112 -24.17 -14.51 -12.88
C GLU A 112 -25.55 -14.91 -12.32
N ARG A 113 -26.17 -14.02 -11.53
CA ARG A 113 -27.52 -14.23 -10.98
C ARG A 113 -28.55 -14.37 -12.09
N GLN A 114 -28.55 -13.48 -13.07
CA GLN A 114 -29.46 -13.55 -14.21
C GLN A 114 -29.25 -14.82 -15.03
N ALA A 115 -28.00 -15.24 -15.24
CA ALA A 115 -27.71 -16.48 -15.95
C ALA A 115 -28.24 -17.71 -15.18
N ALA A 116 -28.07 -17.73 -13.86
CA ALA A 116 -28.60 -18.79 -13.00
C ALA A 116 -30.15 -18.80 -13.00
N GLU A 117 -30.78 -17.64 -12.89
CA GLU A 117 -32.25 -17.49 -12.96
C GLU A 117 -32.80 -18.02 -14.29
N ARG A 118 -32.18 -17.68 -15.42
CA ARG A 118 -32.58 -18.20 -16.75
C ARG A 118 -32.43 -19.72 -16.85
N LYS A 119 -31.34 -20.29 -16.32
CA LYS A 119 -31.15 -21.76 -16.28
C LYS A 119 -32.23 -22.43 -15.45
N LEU A 120 -32.57 -21.85 -14.30
CA LEU A 120 -33.61 -22.36 -13.41
C LEU A 120 -34.99 -22.30 -14.07
N GLN A 121 -35.33 -21.18 -14.72
CA GLN A 121 -36.58 -21.05 -15.49
C GLN A 121 -36.64 -22.09 -16.61
N TYR A 122 -35.57 -22.22 -17.40
CA TYR A 122 -35.51 -23.23 -18.47
C TYR A 122 -35.68 -24.66 -17.94
N ALA A 123 -35.03 -25.00 -16.82
CA ALA A 123 -35.20 -26.32 -16.19
C ALA A 123 -36.64 -26.55 -15.71
N GLN A 124 -37.26 -25.54 -15.08
CA GLN A 124 -38.66 -25.60 -14.64
C GLN A 124 -39.61 -25.80 -15.81
N GLU A 125 -39.44 -25.06 -16.90
CA GLU A 125 -40.24 -25.21 -18.12
C GLU A 125 -40.11 -26.63 -18.68
N LYS A 126 -38.88 -27.16 -18.79
CA LYS A 126 -38.63 -28.52 -19.28
C LYS A 126 -39.25 -29.59 -18.38
N THR A 127 -39.18 -29.41 -17.06
CA THR A 127 -39.83 -30.32 -16.10
C THR A 127 -41.36 -30.26 -16.23
N ALA A 128 -41.94 -29.06 -16.37
CA ALA A 128 -43.38 -28.91 -16.56
C ALA A 128 -43.85 -29.54 -17.88
N GLU A 129 -43.11 -29.34 -18.98
CA GLU A 129 -43.35 -30.00 -20.27
C GLU A 129 -43.30 -31.53 -20.14
N PHE A 130 -42.30 -32.06 -19.42
CA PHE A 130 -42.16 -33.51 -19.20
C PHE A 130 -43.33 -34.08 -18.41
N ILE A 131 -43.73 -33.44 -17.30
CA ILE A 131 -44.88 -33.85 -16.50
C ILE A 131 -46.15 -33.82 -17.35
N ARG A 132 -46.37 -32.75 -18.12
CA ARG A 132 -47.55 -32.66 -18.99
C ARG A 132 -47.59 -33.79 -20.02
N ARG A 133 -46.45 -34.09 -20.67
CA ARG A 133 -46.34 -35.17 -21.66
C ARG A 133 -46.55 -36.55 -21.04
N SER A 134 -46.02 -36.78 -19.85
CA SER A 134 -46.20 -38.05 -19.15
C SER A 134 -47.66 -38.26 -18.71
N GLU A 135 -48.32 -37.21 -18.22
CA GLU A 135 -49.75 -37.25 -17.90
C GLU A 135 -50.63 -37.52 -19.12
N GLU A 136 -50.35 -36.87 -20.26
CA GLU A 136 -51.03 -37.14 -21.53
C GLU A 136 -50.86 -38.59 -21.98
N LEU A 137 -49.64 -39.14 -21.87
CA LEU A 137 -49.35 -40.54 -22.19
C LEU A 137 -50.10 -41.51 -21.26
N CYS A 138 -50.08 -41.26 -19.95
CA CYS A 138 -50.81 -42.06 -18.96
C CYS A 138 -52.33 -42.04 -19.24
N LYS A 139 -52.90 -40.87 -19.55
CA LYS A 139 -54.32 -40.74 -19.94
C LYS A 139 -54.63 -41.52 -21.21
N ALA A 140 -53.77 -41.43 -22.23
CA ALA A 140 -53.93 -42.18 -23.48
C ALA A 140 -53.89 -43.70 -23.25
N HIS A 141 -52.93 -44.18 -22.44
CA HIS A 141 -52.84 -45.60 -22.07
C HIS A 141 -54.06 -46.07 -21.28
N SER A 142 -54.51 -45.27 -20.30
CA SER A 142 -55.72 -45.59 -19.53
C SER A 142 -56.95 -45.65 -20.42
N ALA A 143 -57.13 -44.69 -21.34
CA ALA A 143 -58.23 -44.71 -22.29
C ALA A 143 -58.16 -45.92 -23.25
N PHE A 144 -56.97 -46.29 -23.71
CA PHE A 144 -56.78 -47.49 -24.54
C PHE A 144 -57.19 -48.77 -23.78
N LEU A 145 -56.70 -48.94 -22.55
CA LEU A 145 -57.05 -50.09 -21.71
C LEU A 145 -58.56 -50.19 -21.43
N LEU A 146 -59.24 -49.06 -21.22
CA LEU A 146 -60.69 -49.00 -21.04
C LEU A 146 -61.47 -49.26 -22.34
N SER A 147 -60.85 -49.05 -23.51
CA SER A 147 -61.47 -49.27 -24.83
C SER A 147 -61.31 -50.70 -25.36
N LEU A 148 -60.49 -51.52 -24.70
CA LEU A 148 -60.37 -52.94 -25.04
C LEU A 148 -61.67 -53.66 -24.67
N PRO A 149 -62.26 -54.48 -25.56
CA PRO A 149 -63.37 -55.35 -25.21
C PRO A 149 -62.94 -56.27 -24.06
N GLU A 150 -63.84 -56.61 -23.14
CA GLU A 150 -63.59 -57.64 -22.13
C GLU A 150 -63.24 -58.95 -22.85
N LEU A 151 -61.94 -59.21 -23.00
CA LEU A 151 -61.43 -60.50 -23.41
C LEU A 151 -61.55 -61.40 -22.19
N ASP A 152 -62.55 -62.29 -22.24
CA ASP A 152 -62.63 -63.46 -21.38
C ASP A 152 -61.32 -64.23 -21.49
N PHE A 153 -60.43 -64.04 -20.51
CA PHE A 153 -59.27 -64.88 -20.32
C PHE A 153 -59.77 -66.26 -19.86
N ALA A 154 -60.04 -67.14 -20.83
CA ALA A 154 -60.16 -68.56 -20.57
C ALA A 154 -58.83 -69.05 -19.97
N PRO A 155 -58.84 -69.90 -18.93
CA PRO A 155 -57.61 -70.35 -18.28
C PRO A 155 -56.75 -71.11 -19.29
N GLU A 156 -55.57 -70.58 -19.58
CA GLU A 156 -54.59 -71.22 -20.44
C GLU A 156 -54.17 -72.57 -19.85
N LYS A 157 -54.32 -73.61 -20.67
CA LYS A 157 -53.80 -74.96 -20.46
C LYS A 157 -52.26 -74.87 -20.44
N PRO A 158 -51.55 -75.57 -19.53
CA PRO A 158 -50.09 -75.43 -19.44
C PRO A 158 -49.44 -75.86 -20.76
N ALA A 159 -48.84 -74.91 -21.47
CA ALA A 159 -47.97 -75.20 -22.60
C ALA A 159 -46.67 -75.84 -22.10
N ALA A 160 -46.23 -76.87 -22.80
CA ALA A 160 -45.01 -77.63 -22.55
C ALA A 160 -43.78 -76.72 -22.40
N PRO A 161 -42.75 -77.15 -21.63
CA PRO A 161 -41.58 -76.32 -21.36
C PRO A 161 -40.92 -75.87 -22.67
N ALA A 162 -40.80 -74.55 -22.84
CA ALA A 162 -40.05 -73.96 -23.92
C ALA A 162 -38.63 -74.55 -23.90
N ALA A 163 -38.21 -75.08 -25.05
CA ALA A 163 -36.86 -75.56 -25.24
C ALA A 163 -35.86 -74.47 -24.85
N ALA A 164 -34.82 -74.86 -24.11
CA ALA A 164 -33.74 -73.97 -23.71
C ALA A 164 -33.26 -73.13 -24.92
N PRO A 165 -32.99 -71.83 -24.73
CA PRO A 165 -32.47 -71.02 -25.81
C PRO A 165 -31.17 -71.66 -26.29
N LYS A 166 -31.07 -71.88 -27.60
CA LYS A 166 -29.85 -72.42 -28.21
C LYS A 166 -28.73 -71.40 -28.00
N ASP A 167 -27.54 -71.86 -27.63
CA ASP A 167 -26.35 -71.03 -27.32
C ASP A 167 -26.02 -69.98 -28.39
N ASP A 168 -26.42 -70.20 -29.65
CA ASP A 168 -26.28 -69.23 -30.74
C ASP A 168 -26.95 -67.88 -30.46
N VAL A 169 -28.09 -67.87 -29.75
CA VAL A 169 -28.83 -66.63 -29.45
C VAL A 169 -28.18 -65.88 -28.29
N VAL A 170 -27.56 -66.60 -27.35
CA VAL A 170 -26.82 -65.98 -26.24
C VAL A 170 -25.52 -65.39 -26.78
N SER A 171 -24.82 -66.11 -27.66
CA SER A 171 -23.61 -65.65 -28.33
C SER A 171 -23.86 -64.41 -29.22
N SER A 172 -24.98 -64.36 -29.94
CA SER A 172 -25.32 -63.18 -30.74
C SER A 172 -25.64 -61.96 -29.88
N ILE A 173 -26.30 -62.13 -28.74
CA ILE A 173 -26.56 -61.06 -27.77
C ILE A 173 -25.26 -60.59 -27.12
N GLU A 174 -24.36 -61.49 -26.75
CA GLU A 174 -23.03 -61.14 -26.21
C GLU A 174 -22.20 -60.35 -27.23
N GLN A 175 -22.27 -60.75 -28.51
CA GLN A 175 -21.53 -60.08 -29.58
C GLN A 175 -22.09 -58.68 -29.90
N ASP A 176 -23.41 -58.49 -29.80
CA ASP A 176 -24.07 -57.18 -29.91
C ASP A 176 -23.74 -56.27 -28.72
N ILE A 177 -23.66 -56.82 -27.51
CA ILE A 177 -23.27 -56.03 -26.33
C ILE A 177 -21.80 -55.61 -26.43
N LEU A 178 -20.91 -56.49 -26.91
CA LEU A 178 -19.49 -56.17 -27.11
C LEU A 178 -19.26 -55.14 -28.23
N SER A 179 -20.03 -55.17 -29.32
CA SER A 179 -19.93 -54.17 -30.38
C SER A 179 -20.37 -52.79 -29.89
N HIS A 180 -21.45 -52.72 -29.10
CA HIS A 180 -21.90 -51.47 -28.48
C HIS A 180 -20.94 -50.91 -27.43
N TYR A 181 -20.16 -51.75 -26.74
CA TYR A 181 -19.15 -51.29 -25.78
C TYR A 181 -17.85 -50.80 -26.47
N THR A 182 -17.47 -51.42 -27.59
CA THR A 182 -16.26 -51.05 -28.33
C THR A 182 -16.44 -49.80 -29.21
N GLU A 183 -17.65 -49.53 -29.69
CA GLU A 183 -17.94 -48.26 -30.38
C GLU A 183 -18.04 -47.05 -29.44
N ALA A 184 -18.37 -47.25 -28.16
CA ALA A 184 -18.46 -46.16 -27.19
C ALA A 184 -17.08 -45.65 -26.68
N GLU A 185 -15.98 -46.36 -26.96
CA GLU A 185 -14.64 -46.02 -26.44
C GLU A 185 -13.66 -45.53 -27.53
N ALA A 186 -14.13 -45.34 -28.77
CA ALA A 186 -13.33 -44.87 -29.90
C ALA A 186 -13.50 -43.37 -30.26
N GLU A 187 -14.08 -42.56 -29.36
CA GLU A 187 -13.84 -41.12 -29.38
C GLU A 187 -12.55 -40.82 -28.62
N LYS A 188 -11.52 -40.43 -29.38
CA LYS A 188 -10.23 -39.97 -28.86
C LYS A 188 -10.45 -39.01 -27.69
N PRO A 189 -9.82 -39.23 -26.51
CA PRO A 189 -9.70 -38.15 -25.55
C PRO A 189 -8.91 -37.03 -26.24
N ALA A 190 -9.48 -35.84 -26.31
CA ALA A 190 -8.68 -34.63 -26.42
C ALA A 190 -7.60 -34.71 -25.33
N PRO A 191 -6.35 -34.28 -25.59
CA PRO A 191 -5.28 -34.38 -24.60
C PRO A 191 -5.77 -33.74 -23.31
N ALA A 192 -5.83 -34.56 -22.25
CA ALA A 192 -6.11 -34.09 -20.91
C ALA A 192 -5.11 -32.98 -20.61
N VAL A 193 -5.62 -31.76 -20.46
CA VAL A 193 -4.91 -30.73 -19.72
C VAL A 193 -4.79 -31.30 -18.31
N THR A 194 -3.60 -31.79 -17.98
CA THR A 194 -3.23 -32.12 -16.62
C THR A 194 -3.11 -30.81 -15.86
N ASP A 195 -4.23 -30.22 -15.46
CA ASP A 195 -4.28 -29.30 -14.34
C ASP A 195 -4.26 -30.13 -13.04
N GLU A 196 -3.14 -30.80 -12.78
CA GLU A 196 -2.66 -30.79 -11.41
C GLU A 196 -2.55 -29.30 -11.03
N PRO A 197 -2.94 -28.86 -9.83
CA PRO A 197 -2.52 -27.55 -9.36
C PRO A 197 -1.01 -27.64 -9.13
N THR A 198 -0.24 -27.55 -10.21
CA THR A 198 1.19 -27.26 -10.17
C THR A 198 1.27 -25.81 -9.75
N ILE A 199 1.18 -25.58 -8.44
CA ILE A 199 1.81 -24.42 -7.84
C ILE A 199 3.28 -24.58 -8.17
N LYS A 200 3.74 -23.95 -9.26
CA LYS A 200 5.16 -23.68 -9.46
C LYS A 200 5.56 -22.72 -8.36
N MET A 201 5.89 -23.24 -7.18
CA MET A 201 6.80 -22.53 -6.30
C MET A 201 8.08 -22.32 -7.12
N PRO A 202 8.62 -21.09 -7.17
CA PRO A 202 9.94 -20.89 -7.75
C PRO A 202 10.93 -21.82 -7.05
N PRO A 203 12.03 -22.23 -7.70
CA PRO A 203 13.06 -22.99 -7.03
C PRO A 203 13.45 -22.24 -5.75
N ILE A 204 13.23 -22.88 -4.61
CA ILE A 204 13.87 -22.51 -3.35
C ILE A 204 15.34 -22.87 -3.50
N ASP A 205 16.04 -22.11 -4.34
CA ASP A 205 17.44 -21.84 -4.10
C ASP A 205 17.48 -21.22 -2.70
N GLY A 206 18.24 -21.85 -1.79
CA GLY A 206 18.42 -21.41 -0.41
C GLY A 206 19.14 -20.06 -0.31
N SER A 207 18.55 -19.01 -0.86
CA SER A 207 19.15 -17.68 -1.06
C SER A 207 18.15 -16.53 -0.89
N ALA A 208 16.88 -16.79 -0.55
CA ALA A 208 15.87 -15.74 -0.34
C ALA A 208 15.61 -15.38 1.13
N ILE A 209 16.47 -15.84 2.05
CA ILE A 209 16.53 -15.33 3.43
C ILE A 209 17.95 -14.77 3.59
N PRO A 210 18.15 -13.48 3.90
CA PRO A 210 19.45 -13.02 4.35
C PRO A 210 19.86 -13.89 5.54
N SER A 211 21.06 -14.46 5.54
CA SER A 211 21.57 -15.30 6.64
C SER A 211 21.55 -14.61 8.03
N ASP A 212 21.20 -13.33 8.07
CA ASP A 212 21.04 -12.48 9.24
C ASP A 212 19.59 -12.36 9.77
N PHE A 213 18.59 -12.99 9.13
CA PHE A 213 17.22 -12.96 9.62
C PHE A 213 16.99 -13.98 10.75
N ARG A 214 17.31 -13.58 11.99
CA ARG A 214 16.82 -14.26 13.20
C ARG A 214 15.40 -13.80 13.49
N LEU A 215 14.41 -14.66 13.25
CA LEU A 215 13.05 -14.46 13.74
C LEU A 215 13.07 -14.59 15.28
N SER A 216 13.04 -13.45 15.99
CA SER A 216 12.82 -13.42 17.43
C SER A 216 11.34 -13.63 17.72
N LEU A 217 10.96 -14.87 18.05
CA LEU A 217 9.60 -15.23 18.44
C LEU A 217 9.25 -14.84 19.89
N ASP A 218 10.18 -14.21 20.62
CA ASP A 218 10.00 -13.78 22.01
C ASP A 218 9.03 -12.59 22.18
N GLU A 219 8.73 -11.84 21.12
CA GLU A 219 7.81 -10.68 21.17
C GLU A 219 6.40 -10.98 20.65
N LEU A 220 6.14 -12.19 20.16
CA LEU A 220 4.82 -12.57 19.64
C LEU A 220 3.90 -13.02 20.78
N LYS A 221 3.19 -12.05 21.37
CA LYS A 221 2.16 -12.31 22.39
C LYS A 221 0.82 -12.61 21.74
N PHE A 222 0.34 -13.85 21.88
CA PHE A 222 -0.99 -14.25 21.45
C PHE A 222 -1.92 -14.51 22.63
N GLY A 223 -3.13 -13.98 22.57
CA GLY A 223 -4.24 -14.30 23.49
C GLY A 223 -4.64 -13.21 24.47
N ARG A 224 -5.82 -13.38 25.07
CA ARG A 224 -6.66 -12.43 25.82
C ARG A 224 -6.06 -11.77 27.08
N ASN A 225 -4.77 -11.94 27.38
CA ASN A 225 -4.13 -11.48 28.62
C ASN A 225 -2.89 -10.61 28.34
N TYR A 226 -3.04 -9.53 27.58
CA TYR A 226 -2.00 -8.51 27.42
C TYR A 226 -2.20 -7.43 28.50
N ASP A 227 -1.61 -7.64 29.67
CA ASP A 227 -1.48 -6.63 30.72
C ASP A 227 -0.01 -6.46 31.10
N GLY A 228 0.42 -5.21 31.18
CA GLY A 228 1.52 -4.80 32.05
C GLY A 228 2.75 -4.22 31.35
N ASP A 229 2.68 -2.92 31.07
CA ASP A 229 3.84 -2.03 31.25
C ASP A 229 4.59 -2.38 32.55
N LYS A 230 5.88 -2.67 32.42
CA LYS A 230 6.92 -2.41 33.40
C LYS A 230 8.26 -2.23 32.71
#